data_AF-A0A5E4QXG2-F1
#
_entry.id   AF-A0A5E4QXG2-F1
#
_cell.length_a   1.000
_cell.length_b   1.000
_cell.length_c   1.000
_cell.angle_alpha   90.00
_cell.angle_beta   90.00
_cell.angle_gamma   90.00
#
_symmetry.space_group_name_H-M   'P 1'
#
loop_
_entity.id
_entity.type
_entity.pdbx_description
1 polymer ?
#
loop_
_entity_poly.entity_id
_entity_poly.type
_entity_poly.pdbx_seq_one_letter_code
_entity_poly.pdbx_strand_id
1 'polypeptide(L)'
;MGLRYEADGTPYVHWNGHKIKLEREPLNEITFIEKAEKELRETPENVEKALKELRELLKGETNLVIPFEDDDFLMKFLRPCKFYAESAFKKPTNITVKI
;
A
#
# COMPACT_ATOMS: atom_id res chain seq x y z
N MET A 1 -13.87 12.33 21.84
CA MET A 1 -13.73 11.85 20.45
C MET A 1 -13.55 10.34 20.53
N GLY A 2 -14.47 9.54 19.99
CA GLY A 2 -14.44 8.08 20.11
C GLY A 2 -14.41 7.43 18.74
N LEU A 3 -13.59 6.38 18.58
CA LEU A 3 -13.53 5.55 17.39
C LEU A 3 -14.84 4.78 17.23
N ARG A 4 -15.43 4.83 16.05
CA ARG A 4 -16.67 4.13 15.68
C ARG A 4 -16.46 3.39 14.36
N TYR A 5 -17.37 2.48 14.03
CA TYR A 5 -17.28 1.65 12.84
C TYR A 5 -18.60 1.68 12.07
N GLU A 6 -18.50 1.73 10.75
CA GLU A 6 -19.61 1.50 9.83
C GLU A 6 -19.97 0.01 9.74
N ALA A 7 -21.05 -0.32 9.05
CA ALA A 7 -21.48 -1.71 8.84
C ALA A 7 -20.46 -2.55 8.04
N ASP A 8 -19.65 -1.91 7.20
CA ASP A 8 -18.55 -2.52 6.44
C ASP A 8 -17.23 -2.59 7.26
N GLY A 9 -17.27 -2.22 8.54
CA GLY A 9 -16.10 -2.18 9.42
C GLY A 9 -15.16 -1.01 9.17
N THR A 10 -15.55 0.00 8.40
CA THR A 10 -14.75 1.21 8.16
C THR A 10 -14.73 2.08 9.42
N PRO A 11 -13.54 2.36 10.00
CA PRO A 11 -13.46 3.19 11.19
C PRO A 11 -13.67 4.66 10.85
N TYR A 12 -14.33 5.38 11.76
CA TYR A 12 -14.56 6.81 11.65
C TYR A 12 -14.63 7.49 13.02
N VAL A 13 -14.48 8.81 13.01
CA VAL A 13 -14.62 9.70 14.17
C VAL A 13 -15.51 10.88 13.82
N HIS A 14 -16.23 11.39 14.82
CA HIS A 14 -16.88 12.70 14.72
C HIS A 14 -15.96 13.76 15.31
N TRP A 15 -15.68 14.79 14.52
CA TRP A 15 -14.89 15.94 14.93
C TRP A 15 -15.55 17.23 14.43
N ASN A 16 -15.91 18.11 15.36
CA ASN A 16 -16.47 19.43 15.06
C ASN A 16 -17.67 19.40 14.08
N GLY A 17 -18.60 18.45 14.28
CA GLY A 17 -19.76 18.29 13.40
C GLY A 17 -19.47 17.54 12.08
N HIS A 18 -18.21 17.23 11.79
CA HIS A 18 -17.83 16.47 10.60
C HIS A 18 -17.56 15.00 10.94
N LYS A 19 -17.92 14.12 10.01
CA LYS A 19 -17.59 12.69 10.06
C LYS A 19 -16.33 12.44 9.22
N ILE A 20 -15.27 12.01 9.88
CA ILE A 20 -13.99 11.69 9.24
C ILE A 20 -13.86 10.17 9.26
N LYS A 21 -13.78 9.54 8.08
CA LYS A 21 -13.66 8.09 7.90
C LYS A 21 -12.39 7.76 7.12
N LEU A 22 -11.89 6.52 7.28
CA LEU A 22 -10.86 6.03 6.36
C LEU A 22 -11.45 5.81 4.98
N GLU A 23 -10.74 6.30 3.97
CA GLU A 23 -11.04 6.01 2.57
C GLU A 23 -10.49 4.60 2.25
N ARG A 24 -11.42 3.68 1.96
CA ARG A 24 -11.11 2.28 1.61
C ARG A 24 -11.46 1.94 0.17
N GLU A 25 -12.19 2.82 -0.50
CA GLU A 25 -12.60 2.61 -1.88
C GLU A 25 -11.40 2.90 -2.80
N PRO A 26 -11.23 2.11 -3.87
CA PRO A 26 -10.18 2.35 -4.84
C PRO A 26 -10.39 3.70 -5.53
N LEU A 27 -9.28 4.40 -5.79
CA LEU A 27 -9.27 5.63 -6.59
C LEU A 27 -9.63 5.30 -8.04
N ASN A 28 -10.90 5.49 -8.39
CA ASN A 28 -11.43 5.16 -9.72
C ASN A 28 -11.44 6.36 -10.69
N GLU A 29 -10.92 7.52 -10.27
CA GLU A 29 -10.84 8.66 -11.17
C GLU A 29 -9.76 8.42 -12.24
N ILE A 30 -10.17 8.48 -13.50
CA ILE A 30 -9.32 8.23 -14.68
C ILE A 30 -8.03 9.07 -14.64
N THR A 31 -8.14 10.32 -14.18
CA THR A 31 -7.01 11.25 -14.02
C THR A 31 -5.90 10.70 -13.13
N PHE A 32 -6.25 10.05 -12.02
CA PHE A 32 -5.27 9.45 -11.10
C PHE A 32 -4.70 8.15 -11.65
N ILE A 33 -5.52 7.35 -12.34
CA ILE A 33 -5.09 6.10 -12.97
C ILE A 33 -4.06 6.38 -14.07
N GLU A 34 -4.35 7.31 -14.98
CA GLU A 34 -3.42 7.69 -16.05
C GLU A 34 -2.13 8.28 -15.50
N LYS A 35 -2.23 9.08 -14.43
CA LYS A 35 -1.05 9.66 -13.77
C LYS A 35 -0.19 8.58 -13.13
N ALA A 36 -0.80 7.59 -12.48
CA ALA A 36 -0.11 6.46 -11.89
C ALA A 36 0.61 5.62 -12.97
N GLU A 37 -0.05 5.33 -14.08
CA GLU A 37 0.55 4.63 -15.21
C GLU A 37 1.76 5.39 -15.76
N LYS A 38 1.61 6.70 -16.04
CA LYS A 38 2.66 7.55 -16.64
C LYS A 38 3.83 7.83 -15.70
N GLU A 39 3.57 8.21 -14.45
CA GLU A 39 4.59 8.69 -13.52
C GLU A 39 5.23 7.57 -12.69
N LEU A 40 4.45 6.55 -12.33
CA LEU A 40 4.88 5.44 -11.49
C LEU A 40 5.16 4.18 -12.30
N ARG A 41 4.79 4.12 -13.58
CA ARG A 41 4.86 2.89 -14.40
C ARG A 41 3.93 1.79 -13.87
N GLU A 42 2.79 2.19 -13.32
CA GLU A 42 1.76 1.32 -12.74
C GLU A 42 0.93 0.63 -13.84
N THR A 43 1.58 -0.18 -14.67
CA THR A 43 0.92 -1.05 -15.66
C THR A 43 0.68 -2.44 -15.05
N PRO A 44 -0.34 -3.20 -15.51
CA PRO A 44 -0.61 -4.54 -14.98
C PRO A 44 0.63 -5.46 -14.99
N GLU A 45 1.45 -5.39 -16.04
CA GLU A 45 2.65 -6.21 -16.20
C GLU A 45 3.75 -5.83 -15.20
N ASN A 46 3.96 -4.52 -14.98
CA ASN A 46 4.95 -4.06 -14.01
C ASN A 46 4.51 -4.36 -12.57
N VAL A 47 3.21 -4.25 -12.29
CA VAL A 47 2.64 -4.59 -10.98
C VAL A 47 2.87 -6.07 -10.67
N GLU A 48 2.45 -6.97 -11.56
CA GLU A 48 2.59 -8.42 -11.37
C GLU A 48 4.07 -8.81 -11.22
N LYS A 49 4.93 -8.30 -12.11
CA LYS A 49 6.37 -8.57 -12.07
C LYS A 49 7.00 -8.08 -10.76
N ALA A 50 6.72 -6.84 -10.36
CA ALA A 50 7.35 -6.25 -9.19
C ALA A 50 6.87 -6.89 -7.88
N LEU A 51 5.59 -7.29 -7.80
CA LEU A 51 5.06 -8.04 -6.65
C LEU A 51 5.75 -9.39 -6.52
N LYS A 52 5.89 -10.13 -7.62
CA LYS A 52 6.58 -11.43 -7.62
C LYS A 52 8.04 -11.28 -7.17
N GLU A 53 8.78 -10.37 -7.79
CA GLU A 53 10.19 -10.13 -7.47
C GLU A 53 10.37 -9.66 -6.02
N LEU A 54 9.52 -8.76 -5.53
CA LEU A 54 9.59 -8.27 -4.15
C LEU A 54 9.31 -9.40 -3.15
N ARG A 55 8.32 -10.26 -3.41
CA ARG A 55 8.03 -11.44 -2.58
C ARG A 55 9.21 -12.41 -2.55
N GLU A 56 9.90 -12.62 -3.67
CA GLU A 56 11.11 -13.46 -3.73
C GLU A 56 12.26 -12.88 -2.89
N LEU A 57 12.48 -11.56 -2.97
CA LEU A 57 13.49 -10.87 -2.14
C LEU A 57 13.15 -10.97 -0.64
N LEU A 58 11.88 -10.77 -0.27
CA LEU A 58 11.42 -10.81 1.12
C LEU A 58 11.48 -12.20 1.75
N LYS A 59 11.33 -13.29 0.97
CA LYS A 59 11.48 -14.67 1.48
C LYS A 59 12.86 -14.95 2.06
N GLY A 60 13.89 -14.19 1.66
CA GLY A 60 15.23 -14.29 2.20
C GLY A 60 15.40 -13.66 3.60
N GLU A 61 14.46 -12.83 4.03
CA GLU A 61 14.55 -12.05 5.27
C GLU A 61 13.71 -12.68 6.40
N THR A 62 14.30 -13.63 7.13
CA THR A 62 13.61 -14.37 8.21
C THR A 62 13.32 -13.53 9.46
N ASN A 63 13.93 -12.35 9.59
CA ASN A 63 13.75 -11.44 10.71
C ASN A 63 12.64 -10.39 10.49
N LEU A 64 11.99 -10.41 9.32
CA LEU A 64 10.98 -9.42 8.96
C LEU A 64 9.57 -10.01 9.08
N VAL A 65 8.77 -9.48 10.00
CA VAL A 65 7.37 -9.86 10.19
C VAL A 65 6.48 -8.87 9.47
N ILE A 66 6.10 -9.18 8.24
CA ILE A 66 5.18 -8.38 7.43
C ILE A 66 4.19 -9.30 6.68
N PRO A 67 3.00 -8.80 6.32
CA PRO A 67 2.05 -9.53 5.50
C PRO A 67 2.50 -9.50 4.03
N PHE A 68 3.54 -10.28 3.69
CA PHE A 68 4.06 -10.35 2.32
C PHE A 68 3.08 -11.00 1.33
N GLU A 69 1.98 -11.58 1.81
CA GLU A 69 0.90 -12.12 0.98
C GLU A 69 -0.14 -11.08 0.55
N ASP A 70 -0.18 -9.93 1.22
CA ASP A 70 -1.10 -8.83 0.97
C ASP A 70 -0.52 -7.88 -0.10
N ASP A 71 -1.11 -7.91 -1.31
CA ASP A 71 -0.69 -7.04 -2.41
C ASP A 71 -0.89 -5.56 -2.06
N ASP A 72 -2.00 -5.18 -1.43
CA ASP A 72 -2.27 -3.79 -1.05
C ASP A 72 -1.23 -3.28 -0.04
N PHE A 73 -0.72 -4.17 0.82
CA PHE A 73 0.41 -3.86 1.68
C PHE A 73 1.70 -3.64 0.89
N LEU A 74 2.05 -4.54 -0.03
CA LEU A 74 3.28 -4.43 -0.84
C LEU A 74 3.25 -3.24 -1.81
N MET A 75 2.10 -2.90 -2.36
CA MET A 75 1.89 -1.76 -3.26
C MET A 75 2.31 -0.44 -2.62
N LYS A 76 2.19 -0.29 -1.30
CA LYS A 76 2.65 0.90 -0.55
C LYS A 76 4.16 1.14 -0.67
N PHE A 77 4.94 0.08 -0.89
CA PHE A 77 6.39 0.16 -1.09
C PHE A 77 6.78 0.23 -2.56
N LEU A 78 6.00 -0.42 -3.43
CA LEU A 78 6.24 -0.42 -4.87
C LEU A 78 5.92 0.93 -5.51
N ARG A 79 4.84 1.63 -5.10
CA ARG A 79 4.43 2.91 -5.71
C ARG A 79 5.48 4.02 -5.55
N PRO A 80 6.05 4.30 -4.35
CA PRO A 80 7.15 5.25 -4.20
C PRO A 80 8.40 4.85 -4.99
N CYS A 81 8.53 3.56 -5.31
CA CYS A 81 9.66 2.97 -6.02
C CYS A 81 9.37 2.75 -7.51
N LYS A 82 8.27 3.27 -8.05
CA LYS A 82 7.89 3.13 -9.47
C LYS A 82 7.94 1.68 -9.98
N PHE A 83 7.51 0.75 -9.12
CA PHE A 83 7.51 -0.69 -9.38
C PHE A 83 8.90 -1.31 -9.64
N TYR A 84 9.97 -0.72 -9.10
CA TYR A 84 11.27 -1.39 -9.01
C TYR A 84 11.38 -2.18 -7.71
N ALA A 85 11.22 -3.51 -7.79
CA ALA A 85 11.21 -4.42 -6.64
C ALA A 85 12.48 -4.30 -5.78
N GLU A 86 13.67 -4.27 -6.40
CA GLU A 86 14.92 -4.07 -5.66
C GLU A 86 14.97 -2.73 -4.90
N SER A 87 14.42 -1.67 -5.49
CA SER A 87 14.40 -0.36 -4.83
C SER A 87 13.46 -0.37 -3.64
N ALA A 88 12.31 -1.04 -3.76
CA ALA A 88 11.38 -1.25 -2.64
C ALA A 88 12.02 -2.08 -1.52
N PHE A 89 12.76 -3.13 -1.89
CA PHE A 89 13.49 -3.99 -0.94
C PHE A 89 14.68 -3.29 -0.26
N LYS A 90 15.34 -2.34 -0.93
CA LYS A 90 16.47 -1.55 -0.38
C LYS A 90 16.01 -0.34 0.45
N LYS A 91 14.78 0.13 0.28
CA LYS A 91 14.19 1.26 1.02
C LYS A 91 13.34 0.90 2.27
N PRO A 92 13.45 -0.25 2.95
CA PRO A 92 12.73 -0.48 4.20
C PRO A 92 13.41 0.31 5.33
N THR A 93 13.38 1.64 5.23
CA THR A 93 13.94 2.57 6.21
C THR A 93 12.89 3.12 7.17
N ASN A 94 11.67 2.56 7.22
CA ASN A 94 10.66 3.02 8.19
C ASN A 94 9.51 2.03 8.51
N ILE A 95 9.75 0.70 8.46
CA ILE A 95 8.72 -0.30 8.84
C ILE A 95 9.20 -1.20 10.00
N THR A 96 9.97 -0.65 10.94
CA THR A 96 10.04 -1.29 12.26
C THR A 96 8.85 -0.79 13.08
N VAL A 97 7.69 -1.43 12.91
CA VAL A 97 6.74 -1.51 14.02
C VAL A 97 7.34 -2.52 14.99
N LYS A 98 8.24 -2.05 15.85
CA LYS A 98 8.56 -2.78 17.07
C LYS A 98 7.30 -2.70 17.93
N ILE A 99 6.60 -3.83 18.02
CA ILE A 99 5.53 -4.05 18.98
C ILE A 99 6.09 -3.89 20.40
#